data_AF-A0A7Y3PFG4-F1
#
_entry.id   AF-A0A7Y3PFG4-F1
#
_cell.length_a   1.000
_cell.length_b   1.000
_cell.length_c   1.000
_cell.angle_alpha   90.00
_cell.angle_beta   90.00
_cell.angle_gamma   90.00
#
_symmetry.space_group_name_H-M   'P 1'
#
loop_
_entity.id
_entity.type
_entity.pdbx_description
1 polymer ?
#
loop_
_entity_poly.entity_id
_entity_poly.type
_entity_poly.pdbx_seq_one_letter_code
_entity_poly.pdbx_strand_id
1 'polypeptide(L)'
;MAPTKMTARWRLVVDKPLALHLVLFLRDACHLTIPVASDIPPQLNGKLPELPDLFDKDTRLEAELLWPDWWRVTLEYSIREVMDTSPIGAVSPQTGMGRARDGYVSDLIAATTDGVGEFTLAILDAGRKWIGSSLSKLQIGPANPFDLELLSGVFGESFARRNSSAPSTVGLIELDVAGDWSYIHNSGVILCSTAETVNQDHLRVLLLEAVRISTGHPEPVRPLPFDLQNIEKVNSTSILDSPILLVPIDEGHLILQDVRTGGSGLELHFELIDSNGQKIVSPSLDLGNWWEKGLRRVDPYDGLELDIFFPDGRFSGVIESPNYSQERDVVAHRFSRPPKDPYDLWLFVMPYPTLPQFSIELSWAIKGISKSRFPINLSAI
;
A
#
# COMPACT_ATOMS: atom_id res chain seq x y z
N MET A 1 -19.71 -37.54 -30.55
CA MET A 1 -19.05 -36.34 -30.00
C MET A 1 -17.90 -36.82 -29.14
N ALA A 2 -16.65 -36.49 -29.50
CA ALA A 2 -15.52 -36.74 -28.63
C ALA A 2 -15.63 -35.81 -27.41
N PRO A 3 -15.36 -36.27 -26.18
CA PRO A 3 -15.37 -35.39 -25.01
C PRO A 3 -14.30 -34.33 -25.20
N THR A 4 -14.73 -33.07 -25.27
CA THR A 4 -13.84 -31.92 -25.27
C THR A 4 -13.00 -32.00 -24.00
N LYS A 5 -11.70 -32.30 -24.14
CA LYS A 5 -10.76 -32.36 -23.01
C LYS A 5 -10.76 -30.96 -22.37
N MET A 6 -11.51 -30.77 -21.28
CA MET A 6 -11.45 -29.53 -20.52
C MET A 6 -10.04 -29.43 -19.94
N THR A 7 -9.18 -28.64 -20.57
CA THR A 7 -7.86 -28.35 -20.04
C THR A 7 -8.05 -27.39 -18.88
N ALA A 8 -8.03 -27.94 -17.67
CA ALA A 8 -8.07 -27.14 -16.45
C ALA A 8 -6.94 -26.11 -16.50
N ARG A 9 -7.30 -24.82 -16.38
CA ARG A 9 -6.36 -23.71 -16.46
C ARG A 9 -5.84 -23.42 -15.07
N TRP A 10 -4.58 -23.76 -14.79
CA TRP A 10 -3.95 -23.42 -13.53
C TRP A 10 -2.80 -22.44 -13.74
N ARG A 11 -2.50 -21.67 -12.68
CA ARG A 11 -1.39 -20.72 -12.62
C ARG A 11 -0.69 -20.87 -11.29
N LEU A 12 0.64 -20.97 -11.33
CA LEU A 12 1.51 -20.76 -10.18
C LEU A 12 2.24 -19.44 -10.38
N VAL A 13 2.17 -18.55 -9.39
CA VAL A 13 2.98 -17.32 -9.33
C VAL A 13 3.95 -17.47 -8.18
N VAL A 14 5.23 -17.28 -8.47
CA VAL A 14 6.30 -17.33 -7.47
C VAL A 14 6.90 -15.93 -7.40
N ASP A 15 7.03 -15.40 -6.19
CA ASP A 15 7.55 -14.07 -5.97
C ASP A 15 8.45 -14.02 -4.71
N LYS A 16 9.33 -13.02 -4.68
CA LYS A 16 10.20 -12.67 -3.55
C LYS A 16 10.02 -11.17 -3.25
N PRO A 17 8.91 -10.78 -2.60
CA PRO A 17 8.57 -9.37 -2.44
C PRO A 17 9.60 -8.64 -1.59
N LEU A 18 10.19 -7.56 -2.14
CA LEU A 18 11.17 -6.74 -1.43
C LEU A 18 10.57 -6.14 -0.15
N ALA A 19 9.30 -5.77 -0.17
CA ALA A 19 8.60 -5.15 0.94
C ALA A 19 8.59 -6.04 2.20
N LEU A 20 8.27 -7.33 2.05
CA LEU A 20 8.27 -8.27 3.17
C LEU A 20 9.67 -8.45 3.76
N HIS A 21 10.68 -8.54 2.91
CA HIS A 21 12.06 -8.64 3.36
C HIS A 21 12.53 -7.38 4.09
N LEU A 22 12.06 -6.19 3.71
CA LEU A 22 12.36 -4.94 4.41
C LEU A 22 11.72 -4.88 5.80
N VAL A 23 10.47 -5.33 5.95
CA VAL A 23 9.81 -5.40 7.26
C VAL A 23 10.50 -6.39 8.19
N LEU A 24 10.94 -7.54 7.66
CA LEU A 24 11.73 -8.52 8.42
C LEU A 24 13.13 -7.99 8.76
N PHE A 25 13.76 -7.27 7.82
CA PHE A 25 15.05 -6.63 8.05
C PHE A 25 14.95 -5.62 9.20
N LEU A 26 13.90 -4.80 9.21
CA LEU A 26 13.65 -3.84 10.28
C LEU A 26 13.52 -4.54 11.64
N ARG A 27 12.74 -5.63 11.71
CA ARG A 27 12.59 -6.44 12.94
C ARG A 27 13.94 -6.91 13.46
N ASP A 28 14.71 -7.54 12.59
CA ASP A 28 15.88 -8.30 13.00
C ASP A 28 17.10 -7.38 13.23
N ALA A 29 17.28 -6.37 12.38
CA ALA A 29 18.37 -5.39 12.51
C ALA A 29 18.19 -4.45 13.71
N CYS A 30 16.94 -4.15 14.09
CA CYS A 30 16.63 -3.32 15.26
C CYS A 30 16.37 -4.15 16.53
N HIS A 31 16.49 -5.47 16.45
CA HIS A 31 16.26 -6.40 17.56
C HIS A 31 14.88 -6.23 18.22
N LEU A 32 13.82 -6.07 17.42
CA LEU A 32 12.45 -5.96 17.92
C LEU A 32 11.99 -7.31 18.49
N THR A 33 11.46 -7.29 19.70
CA THR A 33 10.92 -8.46 20.39
C THR A 33 9.46 -8.67 20.01
N ILE A 34 9.22 -9.48 18.98
CA ILE A 34 7.86 -9.74 18.47
C ILE A 34 7.31 -11.05 19.06
N PRO A 35 6.04 -11.10 19.51
CA PRO A 35 5.40 -12.34 19.91
C PRO A 35 5.46 -13.41 18.82
N VAL A 36 5.74 -14.66 19.20
CA VAL A 36 5.73 -15.78 18.27
C VAL A 36 4.30 -16.07 17.82
N ALA A 37 4.07 -16.09 16.51
CA ALA A 37 2.82 -16.51 15.89
C ALA A 37 3.11 -17.33 14.62
N SER A 38 2.16 -18.14 14.18
CA SER A 38 2.35 -19.04 13.03
C SER A 38 2.53 -18.32 11.70
N ASP A 39 1.92 -17.14 11.57
CA ASP A 39 2.00 -16.26 10.40
C ASP A 39 3.20 -15.29 10.46
N ILE A 40 3.93 -15.29 11.57
CA ILE A 40 5.16 -14.49 11.75
C ILE A 40 6.36 -15.39 11.47
N PRO A 41 7.15 -15.11 10.44
CA PRO A 41 8.26 -15.96 10.06
C PRO A 41 9.44 -15.83 11.05
N PRO A 42 10.36 -16.81 11.07
CA PRO A 42 11.61 -16.72 11.83
C PRO A 42 12.51 -15.55 11.39
N GLN A 43 13.66 -15.41 12.06
CA GLN A 43 14.69 -14.44 11.71
C GLN A 43 15.20 -14.61 10.28
N LEU A 44 15.59 -13.52 9.63
CA LEU A 44 16.26 -13.55 8.33
C LEU A 44 17.55 -14.37 8.39
N ASN A 45 17.82 -15.08 7.30
CA ASN A 45 19.07 -15.80 7.12
C ASN A 45 20.24 -14.85 6.88
N GLY A 46 21.38 -15.19 7.47
CA GLY A 46 22.64 -14.47 7.25
C GLY A 46 22.94 -13.43 8.34
N LYS A 47 24.10 -12.78 8.19
CA LYS A 47 24.54 -11.76 9.15
C LYS A 47 23.95 -10.42 8.73
N LEU A 48 23.08 -9.87 9.57
CA LEU A 48 22.51 -8.54 9.42
C LEU A 48 23.47 -7.47 9.99
N PRO A 49 23.45 -6.24 9.47
CA PRO A 49 24.02 -5.11 10.19
C PRO A 49 23.17 -4.87 11.45
N GLU A 50 23.82 -4.80 12.60
CA GLU A 50 23.16 -4.41 13.85
C GLU A 50 22.89 -2.91 13.82
N LEU A 51 21.64 -2.51 14.05
CA LEU A 51 21.20 -1.11 14.11
C LEU A 51 20.55 -0.79 15.48
N PRO A 52 21.15 -1.18 16.63
CA PRO A 52 20.50 -1.03 17.93
C PRO A 52 20.32 0.44 18.34
N ASP A 53 21.22 1.32 17.90
CA ASP A 53 21.20 2.75 18.25
C ASP A 53 20.23 3.56 17.39
N LEU A 54 19.55 2.90 16.45
CA LEU A 54 18.61 3.55 15.55
C LEU A 54 17.29 3.89 16.24
N PHE A 55 16.88 3.05 17.20
CA PHE A 55 15.76 3.34 18.07
C PHE A 55 16.25 3.51 19.49
N ASP A 56 15.85 4.64 20.10
CA ASP A 56 15.86 4.73 21.55
C ASP A 56 14.88 3.73 22.16
N LYS A 57 14.89 3.62 23.49
CA LYS A 57 14.12 2.62 24.20
C LYS A 57 12.61 2.77 23.97
N ASP A 58 12.11 3.99 23.90
CA ASP A 58 10.68 4.27 23.81
C ASP A 58 10.19 4.02 22.38
N THR A 59 10.94 4.48 21.38
CA THR A 59 10.68 4.23 19.95
C THR A 59 10.73 2.73 19.64
N ARG A 60 11.66 1.99 20.27
CA ARG A 60 11.74 0.53 20.10
C ARG A 60 10.50 -0.17 20.62
N LEU A 61 10.03 0.22 21.80
CA LEU A 61 8.84 -0.39 22.41
C LEU A 61 7.59 -0.10 21.58
N GLU A 62 7.48 1.10 21.02
CA GLU A 62 6.42 1.44 20.07
C GLU A 62 6.53 0.61 18.78
N ALA A 63 7.72 0.51 18.19
CA ALA A 63 7.94 -0.31 17.01
C ALA A 63 7.62 -1.80 17.27
N GLU A 64 7.96 -2.35 18.43
CA GLU A 64 7.60 -3.72 18.83
C GLU A 64 6.07 -3.93 18.87
N LEU A 65 5.31 -2.92 19.32
CA LEU A 65 3.85 -2.96 19.36
C LEU A 65 3.23 -2.86 17.96
N LEU A 66 3.79 -2.04 17.08
CA LEU A 66 3.24 -1.74 15.76
C LEU A 66 3.68 -2.72 14.66
N TRP A 67 4.85 -3.35 14.83
CA TRP A 67 5.42 -4.23 13.81
C TRP A 67 4.50 -5.36 13.32
N PRO A 68 3.72 -6.06 14.19
CA PRO A 68 2.78 -7.08 13.71
C PRO A 68 1.76 -6.54 12.69
N ASP A 69 1.34 -5.27 12.83
CA ASP A 69 0.41 -4.65 11.89
C ASP A 69 1.13 -4.26 10.60
N TRP A 70 2.39 -3.81 10.67
CA TRP A 70 3.22 -3.57 9.48
C TRP A 70 3.40 -4.84 8.67
N TRP A 71 3.68 -5.95 9.35
CA TRP A 71 3.80 -7.26 8.74
C TRP A 71 2.52 -7.67 8.02
N ARG A 72 1.36 -7.62 8.70
CA ARG A 72 0.08 -8.03 8.11
C ARG A 72 -0.31 -7.16 6.92
N VAL A 73 -0.16 -5.84 7.02
CA VAL A 73 -0.51 -4.92 5.95
C VAL A 73 0.39 -5.13 4.73
N THR A 74 1.69 -5.32 4.95
CA THR A 74 2.65 -5.63 3.87
C THR A 74 2.37 -6.99 3.23
N LEU A 75 2.01 -7.98 4.06
CA LEU A 75 1.68 -9.33 3.63
C LEU A 75 0.47 -9.33 2.70
N GLU A 76 -0.62 -8.69 3.13
CA GLU A 76 -1.84 -8.59 2.34
C GLU A 76 -1.59 -7.86 1.00
N TYR A 77 -0.72 -6.84 0.99
CA TYR A 77 -0.28 -6.19 -0.25
C TYR A 77 0.47 -7.13 -1.19
N SER A 78 1.47 -7.84 -0.68
CA SER A 78 2.25 -8.79 -1.48
C SER A 78 1.40 -9.95 -1.99
N ILE A 79 0.48 -10.46 -1.16
CA ILE A 79 -0.50 -11.48 -1.58
C ILE A 79 -1.34 -10.95 -2.74
N ARG A 80 -1.83 -9.72 -2.65
CA ARG A 80 -2.61 -9.11 -3.72
C ARG A 80 -1.80 -8.95 -5.00
N GLU A 81 -0.56 -8.45 -4.92
CA GLU A 81 0.31 -8.30 -6.09
C GLU A 81 0.54 -9.65 -6.80
N VAL A 82 0.81 -10.71 -6.05
CA VAL A 82 0.98 -12.09 -6.55
C VAL A 82 -0.30 -12.62 -7.21
N MET A 83 -1.47 -12.22 -6.72
CA MET A 83 -2.75 -12.67 -7.25
C MET A 83 -3.24 -11.83 -8.45
N ASP A 84 -3.01 -10.51 -8.46
CA ASP A 84 -3.49 -9.57 -9.48
C ASP A 84 -2.60 -9.49 -10.73
N THR A 85 -1.29 -9.73 -10.63
CA THR A 85 -0.36 -9.57 -11.76
C THR A 85 -0.28 -10.81 -12.67
N SER A 86 -1.08 -10.88 -13.75
CA SER A 86 -0.80 -11.50 -15.08
C SER A 86 -1.99 -12.24 -15.70
N PRO A 87 -2.11 -12.27 -17.05
CA PRO A 87 -3.17 -13.00 -17.74
C PRO A 87 -3.11 -14.53 -17.53
N ILE A 88 -4.29 -15.18 -17.54
CA ILE A 88 -4.49 -16.62 -17.34
C ILE A 88 -3.80 -17.43 -18.47
N GLY A 89 -2.86 -18.32 -18.13
CA GLY A 89 -2.27 -19.30 -19.08
C GLY A 89 -0.73 -19.38 -19.11
N ALA A 90 0.00 -18.72 -18.21
CA ALA A 90 1.46 -18.78 -18.16
C ALA A 90 1.97 -19.25 -16.78
N VAL A 91 2.96 -20.15 -16.78
CA VAL A 91 3.92 -20.28 -15.67
C VAL A 91 4.96 -19.19 -15.93
N SER A 92 4.80 -18.04 -15.31
CA SER A 92 5.82 -17.00 -15.34
C SER A 92 6.51 -17.02 -13.98
N PRO A 93 7.76 -17.50 -13.87
CA PRO A 93 8.61 -17.07 -12.78
C PRO A 93 8.75 -15.57 -12.95
N GLN A 94 7.95 -14.81 -12.20
CA GLN A 94 8.28 -13.42 -12.02
C GLN A 94 9.44 -13.43 -11.05
N THR A 95 10.67 -13.44 -11.58
CA THR A 95 11.80 -12.84 -10.85
C THR A 95 11.59 -11.32 -10.84
N GLY A 96 10.43 -10.90 -10.35
CA GLY A 96 10.23 -9.55 -9.90
C GLY A 96 10.89 -9.50 -8.55
N MET A 97 12.08 -8.89 -8.46
CA MET A 97 12.16 -7.90 -7.39
C MET A 97 11.03 -6.94 -7.71
N GLY A 98 9.86 -7.20 -7.10
CA GLY A 98 8.59 -6.65 -7.50
C GLY A 98 8.72 -5.15 -7.66
N ARG A 99 7.91 -4.59 -8.54
CA ARG A 99 7.61 -3.16 -8.55
C ARG A 99 6.80 -2.84 -7.29
N ALA A 100 7.32 -3.17 -6.11
CA ALA A 100 7.05 -2.38 -4.94
C ALA A 100 7.40 -0.97 -5.39
N ARG A 101 6.37 -0.15 -5.68
CA ARG A 101 6.58 1.28 -5.87
C ARG A 101 7.41 1.68 -4.66
N ASP A 102 8.58 2.26 -4.87
CA ASP A 102 9.47 2.64 -3.77
C ASP A 102 8.73 3.45 -2.68
N GLY A 103 7.62 4.12 -3.08
CA GLY A 103 6.63 4.71 -2.19
C GLY A 103 5.93 3.74 -1.21
N TYR A 104 5.50 2.53 -1.57
CA TYR A 104 4.66 1.68 -0.71
C TYR A 104 5.28 1.38 0.67
N VAL A 105 6.52 0.90 0.70
CA VAL A 105 7.19 0.58 1.98
C VAL A 105 7.57 1.85 2.71
N SER A 106 7.94 2.90 1.97
CA SER A 106 8.22 4.22 2.54
C SER A 106 6.98 4.84 3.18
N ASP A 107 5.83 4.74 2.53
CA ASP A 107 4.53 5.27 2.95
C ASP A 107 3.98 4.45 4.12
N LEU A 108 4.16 3.12 4.11
CA LEU A 108 3.74 2.26 5.21
C LEU A 108 4.54 2.53 6.48
N ILE A 109 5.86 2.65 6.37
CA ILE A 109 6.71 2.99 7.53
C ILE A 109 6.43 4.44 7.96
N ALA A 110 6.38 5.39 7.01
CA ALA A 110 6.08 6.79 7.34
C ALA A 110 4.70 7.00 7.98
N ALA A 111 3.68 6.25 7.57
CA ALA A 111 2.33 6.33 8.13
C ALA A 111 2.19 5.68 9.51
N THR A 112 3.21 4.95 9.97
CA THR A 112 3.15 4.18 11.21
C THR A 112 4.18 4.61 12.24
N THR A 113 5.06 5.53 11.89
CA THR A 113 6.04 6.10 12.80
C THR A 113 5.99 7.63 12.70
N ASP A 114 5.16 8.26 13.52
CA ASP A 114 5.17 9.72 13.68
C ASP A 114 6.54 10.13 14.22
N GLY A 115 7.39 10.75 13.37
CA GLY A 115 8.69 11.31 13.78
C GLY A 115 9.96 10.54 13.37
N VAL A 116 9.86 9.44 12.63
CA VAL A 116 11.03 8.59 12.28
C VAL A 116 11.55 8.83 10.84
N GLY A 117 11.08 9.88 10.17
CA GLY A 117 11.30 10.11 8.73
C GLY A 117 12.75 9.99 8.23
N GLU A 118 13.74 10.51 8.98
CA GLU A 118 15.16 10.38 8.60
C GLU A 118 15.71 8.96 8.84
N PHE A 119 15.29 8.31 9.93
CA PHE A 119 15.69 6.95 10.26
C PHE A 119 15.07 5.93 9.29
N THR A 120 13.84 6.16 8.84
CA THR A 120 13.13 5.32 7.87
C THR A 120 13.90 5.21 6.55
N LEU A 121 14.43 6.31 6.03
CA LEU A 121 15.23 6.28 4.80
C LEU A 121 16.58 5.57 5.00
N ALA A 122 17.23 5.76 6.14
CA ALA A 122 18.48 5.08 6.46
C ALA A 122 18.29 3.56 6.63
N ILE A 123 17.22 3.12 7.29
CA ILE A 123 16.82 1.71 7.39
C ILE A 123 16.53 1.13 6.02
N LEU A 124 15.74 1.85 5.21
CA LEU A 124 15.35 1.37 3.90
C LEU A 124 16.55 1.24 2.98
N ASP A 125 17.50 2.19 3.01
CA ASP A 125 18.74 2.11 2.25
C ASP A 125 19.64 0.97 2.75
N ALA A 126 19.80 0.81 4.08
CA ALA A 126 20.57 -0.29 4.67
C ALA A 126 19.95 -1.66 4.33
N GLY A 127 18.64 -1.78 4.45
CA GLY A 127 17.87 -2.96 4.10
C GLY A 127 17.99 -3.28 2.62
N ARG A 128 17.81 -2.30 1.72
CA ARG A 128 18.01 -2.48 0.27
C ARG A 128 19.42 -2.92 -0.07
N LYS A 129 20.45 -2.32 0.55
CA LYS A 129 21.84 -2.71 0.35
C LYS A 129 22.09 -4.13 0.82
N TRP A 130 21.59 -4.50 2.00
CA TRP A 130 21.71 -5.85 2.52
C TRP A 130 21.00 -6.85 1.61
N ILE A 131 19.72 -6.62 1.30
CA ILE A 131 18.91 -7.46 0.41
C ILE A 131 19.57 -7.57 -0.97
N GLY A 132 20.00 -6.47 -1.57
CA GLY A 132 20.71 -6.48 -2.85
C GLY A 132 22.01 -7.29 -2.80
N SER A 133 22.76 -7.22 -1.70
CA SER A 133 23.99 -7.99 -1.50
C SER A 133 23.75 -9.48 -1.17
N SER A 134 22.65 -9.80 -0.52
CA SER A 134 22.24 -11.17 -0.16
C SER A 134 21.61 -11.87 -1.34
N LEU A 135 20.66 -11.22 -2.03
CA LEU A 135 20.00 -11.74 -3.24
C LEU A 135 20.97 -11.91 -4.41
N SER A 136 21.97 -11.02 -4.56
CA SER A 136 23.00 -11.19 -5.60
C SER A 136 23.94 -12.37 -5.33
N LYS A 137 24.15 -12.74 -4.05
CA LYS A 137 24.90 -13.97 -3.68
C LYS A 137 24.06 -15.23 -3.85
N LEU A 138 22.74 -15.10 -3.81
CA LEU A 138 21.77 -16.17 -4.06
C LEU A 138 21.48 -16.37 -5.57
N GLN A 139 22.38 -15.95 -6.48
CA GLN A 139 22.21 -16.06 -7.93
C GLN A 139 21.73 -17.46 -8.38
N ILE A 140 20.41 -17.55 -8.53
CA ILE A 140 19.60 -18.19 -9.57
C ILE A 140 20.22 -19.49 -10.11
N GLY A 141 19.93 -20.59 -9.42
CA GLY A 141 19.68 -21.86 -10.11
C GLY A 141 18.62 -21.65 -11.21
N PRO A 142 18.54 -22.53 -12.24
CA PRO A 142 17.76 -22.29 -13.46
C PRO A 142 16.39 -21.68 -13.16
N ALA A 143 15.96 -20.75 -14.02
CA ALA A 143 14.86 -19.80 -13.88
C ALA A 143 13.47 -20.36 -13.47
N ASN A 144 13.36 -21.65 -13.17
CA ASN A 144 12.20 -22.26 -12.57
C ASN A 144 12.67 -23.40 -11.63
N PRO A 145 12.74 -23.19 -10.30
CA PRO A 145 13.13 -24.26 -9.38
C PRO A 145 12.05 -25.34 -9.25
N PHE A 146 10.87 -25.13 -9.85
CA PHE A 146 9.74 -26.04 -9.75
C PHE A 146 9.71 -27.03 -10.89
N ASP A 147 9.68 -28.31 -10.52
CA ASP A 147 9.42 -29.41 -11.43
C ASP A 147 8.00 -29.30 -12.01
N LEU A 148 7.90 -29.20 -13.35
CA LEU A 148 6.61 -29.13 -14.04
C LEU A 148 5.79 -30.41 -13.84
N GLU A 149 6.41 -31.56 -13.62
CA GLU A 149 5.72 -32.80 -13.28
C GLU A 149 5.05 -32.71 -11.92
N LEU A 150 5.75 -32.16 -10.91
CA LEU A 150 5.20 -31.90 -9.59
C LEU A 150 3.94 -31.02 -9.67
N LEU A 151 4.06 -29.88 -10.36
CA LEU A 151 2.94 -28.94 -10.51
C LEU A 151 1.77 -29.58 -11.26
N SER A 152 2.04 -30.23 -12.39
CA SER A 152 1.00 -30.92 -13.17
C SER A 152 0.31 -32.01 -12.36
N GLY A 153 1.06 -32.74 -11.53
CA GLY A 153 0.54 -33.76 -10.63
C GLY A 153 -0.36 -33.18 -9.53
N VAL A 154 0.06 -32.10 -8.87
CA VAL A 154 -0.72 -31.43 -7.82
C VAL A 154 -2.04 -30.88 -8.35
N PHE A 155 -1.97 -30.12 -9.44
CA PHE A 155 -3.16 -29.53 -10.05
C PHE A 155 -4.07 -30.61 -10.65
N GLY A 156 -3.50 -31.59 -11.35
CA GLY A 156 -4.25 -32.72 -11.91
C GLY A 156 -5.01 -33.51 -10.85
N GLU A 157 -4.36 -33.83 -9.74
CA GLU A 157 -4.99 -34.50 -8.60
C GLU A 157 -6.13 -33.67 -8.01
N SER A 158 -5.90 -32.37 -7.82
CA SER A 158 -6.89 -31.46 -7.21
C SER A 158 -8.13 -31.27 -8.09
N PHE A 159 -7.94 -31.11 -9.41
CA PHE A 159 -9.06 -30.97 -10.35
C PHE A 159 -9.85 -32.27 -10.52
N ALA A 160 -9.16 -33.42 -10.58
CA ALA A 160 -9.80 -34.72 -10.68
C ALA A 160 -10.71 -35.02 -9.48
N ARG A 161 -10.26 -34.68 -8.26
CA ARG A 161 -11.06 -34.87 -7.02
C ARG A 161 -12.31 -34.01 -6.97
N ARG A 162 -12.30 -32.82 -7.60
CA ARG A 162 -13.37 -31.82 -7.46
C ARG A 162 -14.35 -31.74 -8.63
N ASN A 163 -14.05 -32.41 -9.74
CA ASN A 163 -14.80 -32.26 -11.00
C ASN A 163 -14.98 -30.77 -11.40
N SER A 164 -13.98 -29.94 -11.06
CA SER A 164 -14.01 -28.50 -11.28
C SER A 164 -13.14 -28.15 -12.48
N SER A 165 -13.67 -27.30 -13.35
CA SER A 165 -12.93 -26.69 -14.45
C SER A 165 -12.59 -25.23 -14.19
N ALA A 166 -12.85 -24.73 -12.97
CA ALA A 166 -12.59 -23.34 -12.62
C ALA A 166 -11.08 -23.08 -12.69
N PRO A 167 -10.65 -21.95 -13.27
CA PRO A 167 -9.25 -21.59 -13.25
C PRO A 167 -8.78 -21.42 -11.80
N SER A 168 -7.62 -21.97 -11.48
CA SER A 168 -7.02 -21.90 -10.14
C SER A 168 -5.70 -21.15 -10.20
N THR A 169 -5.55 -20.16 -9.34
CA THR A 169 -4.28 -19.47 -9.09
C THR A 169 -3.78 -19.90 -7.73
N VAL A 170 -2.49 -20.25 -7.65
CA VAL A 170 -1.76 -20.41 -6.39
C VAL A 170 -0.60 -19.42 -6.41
N GLY A 171 -0.46 -18.66 -5.34
CA GLY A 171 0.70 -17.81 -5.11
C GLY A 171 1.70 -18.51 -4.19
N LEU A 172 2.99 -18.28 -4.42
CA LEU A 172 4.08 -18.68 -3.55
C LEU A 172 4.97 -17.47 -3.32
N ILE A 173 5.06 -17.03 -2.07
CA ILE A 173 5.94 -15.99 -1.59
C ILE A 173 7.08 -16.69 -0.85
N GLU A 174 8.29 -16.52 -1.35
CA GLU A 174 9.50 -17.07 -0.76
C GLU A 174 10.22 -16.00 0.07
N LEU A 175 10.62 -16.37 1.29
CA LEU A 175 11.28 -15.50 2.25
C LEU A 175 12.65 -16.07 2.63
N ASP A 176 13.66 -15.20 2.69
CA ASP A 176 15.02 -15.57 3.12
C ASP A 176 15.13 -15.66 4.65
N VAL A 177 14.35 -16.54 5.27
CA VAL A 177 14.28 -16.74 6.74
C VAL A 177 14.87 -18.07 7.16
N ALA A 178 15.30 -18.14 8.41
CA ALA A 178 15.99 -19.27 9.00
C ALA A 178 15.11 -20.49 9.20
N GLY A 179 15.69 -21.65 8.89
CA GLY A 179 15.07 -22.96 9.08
C GLY A 179 13.95 -23.27 8.09
N ASP A 180 13.24 -24.34 8.41
CA ASP A 180 12.08 -24.82 7.68
C ASP A 180 10.84 -24.13 8.25
N TRP A 181 10.24 -23.23 7.48
CA TRP A 181 9.05 -22.49 7.90
C TRP A 181 8.11 -22.31 6.72
N SER A 182 6.84 -22.55 6.97
CA SER A 182 5.77 -22.29 6.01
C SER A 182 4.48 -21.88 6.71
N TYR A 183 3.68 -21.10 5.98
CA TYR A 183 2.35 -20.65 6.36
C TYR A 183 1.49 -20.57 5.11
N ILE A 184 0.23 -20.99 5.19
CA ILE A 184 -0.71 -20.90 4.07
C ILE A 184 -1.76 -19.87 4.43
N HIS A 185 -1.81 -18.79 3.65
CA HIS A 185 -2.82 -17.76 3.82
C HIS A 185 -4.21 -18.23 3.36
N ASN A 186 -5.26 -17.65 3.92
CA ASN A 186 -6.66 -17.98 3.57
C ASN A 186 -7.03 -17.65 2.11
N SER A 187 -6.18 -16.92 1.38
CA SER A 187 -6.29 -16.69 -0.07
C SER A 187 -5.73 -17.83 -0.92
N GLY A 188 -5.10 -18.84 -0.32
CA GLY A 188 -4.37 -19.89 -1.03
C GLY A 188 -2.99 -19.46 -1.52
N VAL A 189 -2.40 -18.43 -0.91
CA VAL A 189 -1.00 -18.05 -1.10
C VAL A 189 -0.14 -18.74 -0.04
N ILE A 190 0.92 -19.41 -0.48
CA ILE A 190 1.91 -20.05 0.38
C ILE A 190 2.98 -19.01 0.70
N LEU A 191 3.28 -18.86 1.98
CA LEU A 191 4.48 -18.20 2.47
C LEU A 191 5.44 -19.28 2.95
N CYS A 192 6.67 -19.27 2.49
CA CYS A 192 7.64 -20.28 2.90
C CYS A 192 9.07 -19.78 2.88
N SER A 193 9.92 -20.41 3.67
CA SER A 193 11.35 -20.17 3.60
C SER A 193 11.94 -20.71 2.30
N THR A 194 13.06 -20.14 1.86
CA THR A 194 13.86 -20.66 0.75
C THR A 194 14.27 -22.14 0.94
N ALA A 195 14.35 -22.63 2.19
CA ALA A 195 14.62 -24.05 2.45
C ALA A 195 13.43 -24.95 2.08
N GLU A 196 12.20 -24.53 2.38
CA GLU A 196 10.98 -25.27 2.07
C GLU A 196 10.71 -25.37 0.56
N THR A 197 11.12 -24.38 -0.23
CA THR A 197 10.96 -24.45 -1.70
C THR A 197 11.84 -25.51 -2.35
N VAL A 198 12.94 -25.91 -1.69
CA VAL A 198 13.84 -26.99 -2.15
C VAL A 198 13.29 -28.38 -1.78
N ASN A 199 12.53 -28.49 -0.69
CA ASN A 199 11.92 -29.74 -0.26
C ASN A 199 10.62 -30.02 -1.03
N GLN A 200 10.74 -30.72 -2.16
CA GLN A 200 9.61 -30.99 -3.05
C GLN A 200 8.45 -31.77 -2.40
N ASP A 201 8.73 -32.65 -1.44
CA ASP A 201 7.69 -33.43 -0.76
C ASP A 201 6.83 -32.54 0.15
N HIS A 202 7.46 -31.66 0.92
CA HIS A 202 6.74 -30.68 1.75
C HIS A 202 6.01 -29.66 0.88
N LEU A 203 6.69 -29.13 -0.13
CA LEU A 203 6.10 -28.19 -1.07
C LEU A 203 4.86 -28.78 -1.77
N ARG A 204 4.88 -30.08 -2.13
CA ARG A 204 3.72 -30.77 -2.69
C ARG A 204 2.50 -30.65 -1.78
N VAL A 205 2.69 -30.90 -0.48
CA VAL A 205 1.62 -30.83 0.52
C VAL A 205 1.08 -29.41 0.64
N LEU A 206 1.97 -28.41 0.68
CA LEU A 206 1.59 -27.00 0.72
C LEU A 206 0.79 -26.59 -0.52
N LEU A 207 1.24 -27.00 -1.72
CA LEU A 207 0.56 -26.69 -2.98
C LEU A 207 -0.83 -27.35 -3.05
N LEU A 208 -0.97 -28.62 -2.64
CA LEU A 208 -2.28 -29.29 -2.59
C LEU A 208 -3.25 -28.53 -1.68
N GLU A 209 -2.78 -28.08 -0.53
CA GLU A 209 -3.60 -27.34 0.43
C GLU A 209 -3.92 -25.92 -0.06
N ALA A 210 -2.98 -25.24 -0.67
CA ALA A 210 -3.19 -23.93 -1.28
C ALA A 210 -4.22 -23.98 -2.42
N VAL A 211 -4.16 -25.01 -3.28
CA VAL A 211 -5.19 -25.28 -4.30
C VAL A 211 -6.53 -25.57 -3.63
N ARG A 212 -6.53 -26.33 -2.52
CA ARG A 212 -7.74 -26.67 -1.78
C ARG A 212 -8.48 -25.42 -1.30
N ILE A 213 -7.73 -24.44 -0.80
CA ILE A 213 -8.21 -23.14 -0.29
C ILE A 213 -8.64 -22.23 -1.44
N SER A 214 -7.80 -22.03 -2.46
CA SER A 214 -8.08 -21.10 -3.56
C SER A 214 -9.30 -21.50 -4.39
N THR A 215 -9.63 -22.79 -4.45
CA THR A 215 -10.82 -23.31 -5.14
C THR A 215 -12.04 -23.50 -4.22
N GLY A 216 -11.91 -23.26 -2.90
CA GLY A 216 -12.95 -23.50 -1.89
C GLY A 216 -13.91 -22.33 -1.64
N HIS A 217 -13.89 -21.28 -2.47
CA HIS A 217 -14.34 -19.92 -2.19
C HIS A 217 -13.35 -19.17 -1.28
N PRO A 218 -12.35 -18.47 -1.86
CA PRO A 218 -11.53 -17.57 -1.05
C PRO A 218 -12.44 -16.52 -0.41
N GLU A 219 -12.20 -16.15 0.85
CA GLU A 219 -12.68 -14.85 1.31
C GLU A 219 -12.17 -13.82 0.30
N PRO A 220 -13.01 -12.86 -0.14
CA PRO A 220 -12.52 -11.77 -0.96
C PRO A 220 -11.35 -11.13 -0.21
N VAL A 221 -10.22 -10.95 -0.91
CA VAL A 221 -9.04 -10.25 -0.37
C VAL A 221 -9.56 -8.98 0.30
N ARG A 222 -9.40 -8.88 1.62
CA ARG A 222 -9.89 -7.71 2.34
C ARG A 222 -9.18 -6.51 1.73
N PRO A 223 -9.90 -5.44 1.38
CA PRO A 223 -9.25 -4.24 0.91
C PRO A 223 -8.28 -3.79 1.99
N LEU A 224 -7.01 -3.64 1.62
CA LEU A 224 -6.01 -3.00 2.46
C LEU A 224 -6.54 -1.63 2.91
N PRO A 225 -6.15 -1.13 4.09
CA PRO A 225 -6.58 0.18 4.59
C PRO A 225 -6.42 1.31 3.55
N PHE A 226 -5.43 1.21 2.67
CA PHE A 226 -5.19 2.15 1.55
C PHE A 226 -5.80 1.71 0.21
N ASP A 227 -6.15 0.43 0.02
CA ASP A 227 -6.94 -0.02 -1.13
C ASP A 227 -8.41 0.41 -1.03
N LEU A 228 -8.84 0.87 0.15
CA LEU A 228 -10.07 1.66 0.31
C LEU A 228 -10.08 2.92 -0.58
N GLN A 229 -8.91 3.39 -1.05
CA GLN A 229 -8.82 4.46 -2.04
C GLN A 229 -9.20 4.01 -3.47
N ASN A 230 -9.22 2.70 -3.74
CA ASN A 230 -9.48 2.09 -5.06
C ASN A 230 -10.72 1.18 -5.11
N ILE A 231 -11.47 1.01 -4.00
CA ILE A 231 -12.84 0.52 -4.10
C ILE A 231 -13.67 1.66 -4.66
N GLU A 232 -13.85 1.70 -5.97
CA GLU A 232 -15.02 2.37 -6.51
C GLU A 232 -16.27 1.84 -5.75
N LYS A 233 -16.95 2.74 -5.02
CA LYS A 233 -18.25 2.55 -4.36
C LYS A 233 -18.28 1.91 -2.95
N VAL A 234 -17.50 2.41 -2.02
CA VAL A 234 -18.19 2.96 -0.84
C VAL A 234 -18.18 4.46 -1.04
N ASN A 235 -19.21 4.97 -1.73
CA ASN A 235 -19.52 6.38 -1.67
C ASN A 235 -19.91 6.65 -0.21
N SER A 236 -18.93 6.86 0.66
CA SER A 236 -19.17 7.65 1.85
C SER A 236 -19.68 8.97 1.30
N THR A 237 -20.99 9.17 1.38
CA THR A 237 -21.63 10.43 1.04
C THR A 237 -20.88 11.52 1.79
N SER A 238 -20.65 12.64 1.11
CA SER A 238 -20.11 13.82 1.77
C SER A 238 -20.86 14.05 3.07
N ILE A 239 -20.11 14.26 4.15
CA ILE A 239 -20.66 14.70 5.43
C ILE A 239 -20.76 16.23 5.48
N LEU A 240 -20.45 16.94 4.38
CA LEU A 240 -20.91 18.31 4.17
C LEU A 240 -22.33 18.32 3.61
N ASP A 241 -23.17 19.19 4.16
CA ASP A 241 -24.52 19.44 3.63
C ASP A 241 -24.49 20.07 2.22
N SER A 242 -23.46 20.88 1.92
CA SER A 242 -23.23 21.52 0.63
C SER A 242 -21.75 21.92 0.47
N PRO A 243 -21.24 22.05 -0.78
CA PRO A 243 -19.92 22.62 -1.02
C PRO A 243 -19.74 23.99 -0.37
N ILE A 244 -18.54 24.25 0.15
CA ILE A 244 -18.21 25.50 0.84
C ILE A 244 -17.29 26.33 -0.06
N LEU A 245 -17.75 27.54 -0.42
CA LEU A 245 -16.93 28.53 -1.11
C LEU A 245 -15.90 29.10 -0.13
N LEU A 246 -14.62 28.88 -0.41
CA LEU A 246 -13.56 29.36 0.45
C LEU A 246 -13.13 30.77 0.02
N VAL A 247 -12.48 30.89 -1.15
CA VAL A 247 -11.90 32.16 -1.60
C VAL A 247 -12.05 32.35 -3.11
N PRO A 248 -12.31 33.60 -3.55
CA PRO A 248 -12.19 33.95 -4.96
C PRO A 248 -10.71 33.97 -5.38
N ILE A 249 -10.46 33.60 -6.63
CA ILE A 249 -9.18 33.70 -7.33
C ILE A 249 -9.43 34.34 -8.71
N ASP A 250 -8.37 34.80 -9.39
CA ASP A 250 -8.51 35.56 -10.66
C ASP A 250 -9.39 34.89 -11.73
N GLU A 251 -9.38 33.56 -11.80
CA GLU A 251 -10.09 32.76 -12.81
C GLU A 251 -11.34 32.07 -12.26
N GLY A 252 -11.72 32.32 -11.00
CA GLY A 252 -12.88 31.70 -10.39
C GLY A 252 -12.79 31.57 -8.86
N HIS A 253 -12.97 30.38 -8.30
CA HIS A 253 -12.98 30.15 -6.86
C HIS A 253 -12.34 28.83 -6.45
N LEU A 254 -11.76 28.80 -5.25
CA LEU A 254 -11.41 27.58 -4.54
C LEU A 254 -12.59 27.17 -3.66
N ILE A 255 -13.03 25.91 -3.80
CA ILE A 255 -14.12 25.35 -2.99
C ILE A 255 -13.64 24.12 -2.23
N LEU A 256 -14.20 23.91 -1.04
CA LEU A 256 -14.22 22.60 -0.39
C LEU A 256 -15.48 21.87 -0.87
N GLN A 257 -15.29 20.97 -1.83
CA GLN A 257 -16.36 20.29 -2.53
C GLN A 257 -16.96 19.14 -1.70
N ASP A 258 -16.12 18.41 -0.99
CA ASP A 258 -16.51 17.18 -0.29
C ASP A 258 -15.69 17.00 1.00
N VAL A 259 -16.33 16.47 2.04
CA VAL A 259 -15.66 15.92 3.22
C VAL A 259 -16.17 14.52 3.44
N ARG A 260 -15.27 13.54 3.55
CA ARG A 260 -15.64 12.14 3.74
C ARG A 260 -14.95 11.56 4.95
N THR A 261 -15.60 10.59 5.60
CA THR A 261 -14.96 9.75 6.60
C THR A 261 -14.15 8.66 5.90
N GLY A 262 -12.84 8.58 6.18
CA GLY A 262 -11.98 7.51 5.67
C GLY A 262 -11.13 6.91 6.79
N GLY A 263 -11.35 5.63 7.14
CA GLY A 263 -10.53 4.92 8.12
C GLY A 263 -10.48 5.63 9.49
N SER A 264 -9.32 6.22 9.81
CA SER A 264 -9.02 6.93 11.07
C SER A 264 -9.16 8.47 10.99
N GLY A 265 -9.61 9.00 9.85
CA GLY A 265 -9.61 10.44 9.60
C GLY A 265 -10.64 10.93 8.58
N LEU A 266 -10.43 12.17 8.14
CA LEU A 266 -11.26 12.87 7.16
C LEU A 266 -10.53 12.97 5.82
N GLU A 267 -11.25 12.82 4.73
CA GLU A 267 -10.80 13.20 3.41
C GLU A 267 -11.45 14.53 3.02
N LEU A 268 -10.65 15.50 2.62
CA LEU A 268 -11.08 16.80 2.14
C LEU A 268 -10.82 16.90 0.65
N HIS A 269 -11.85 17.24 -0.13
CA HIS A 269 -11.75 17.46 -1.57
C HIS A 269 -11.88 18.93 -1.88
N PHE A 270 -10.82 19.51 -2.43
CA PHE A 270 -10.81 20.87 -2.95
C PHE A 270 -10.85 20.83 -4.47
N GLU A 271 -11.64 21.74 -5.03
CA GLU A 271 -11.74 21.97 -6.48
C GLU A 271 -11.56 23.45 -6.81
N LEU A 272 -11.07 23.70 -8.02
CA LEU A 272 -11.11 25.02 -8.64
C LEU A 272 -12.28 25.08 -9.62
N ILE A 273 -13.17 26.05 -9.41
CA ILE A 273 -14.31 26.32 -10.29
C ILE A 273 -14.14 27.68 -10.95
N ASP A 274 -14.67 27.85 -12.17
CA ASP A 274 -14.66 29.11 -12.89
C ASP A 274 -15.69 30.11 -12.32
N SER A 275 -15.78 31.30 -12.92
CA SER A 275 -16.77 32.32 -12.55
C SER A 275 -18.23 31.88 -12.78
N ASN A 276 -18.46 30.85 -13.58
CA ASN A 276 -19.79 30.28 -13.86
C ASN A 276 -20.12 29.10 -12.93
N GLY A 277 -19.22 28.75 -12.01
CA GLY A 277 -19.37 27.60 -11.12
C GLY A 277 -19.11 26.25 -11.78
N GLN A 278 -18.46 26.22 -12.94
CA GLN A 278 -18.04 24.99 -13.60
C GLN A 278 -16.63 24.60 -13.17
N LYS A 279 -16.40 23.31 -12.93
CA LYS A 279 -15.07 22.78 -12.63
C LYS A 279 -14.08 23.15 -13.72
N ILE A 280 -12.97 23.77 -13.33
CA ILE A 280 -11.85 24.02 -14.22
C ILE A 280 -11.19 22.66 -14.46
N VAL A 281 -11.37 22.12 -15.66
CA VAL A 281 -10.75 20.86 -16.07
C VAL A 281 -9.54 21.16 -16.95
N SER A 282 -8.50 20.34 -16.85
CA SER A 282 -7.41 20.42 -17.82
C SER A 282 -7.97 20.18 -19.23
N PRO A 283 -7.69 21.03 -20.24
CA PRO A 283 -7.82 20.59 -21.62
C PRO A 283 -6.99 19.33 -21.74
N SER A 284 -7.58 18.25 -22.25
CA SER A 284 -7.03 16.88 -22.27
C SER A 284 -5.54 16.88 -22.62
N LEU A 285 -4.69 16.93 -21.60
CA LEU A 285 -3.28 16.68 -21.75
C LEU A 285 -3.20 15.18 -21.96
N ASP A 286 -2.76 14.78 -23.14
CA ASP A 286 -2.44 13.40 -23.47
C ASP A 286 -1.34 12.95 -22.50
N LEU A 287 -1.76 12.42 -21.35
CA LEU A 287 -0.92 12.02 -20.21
C LEU A 287 0.03 10.87 -20.57
N GLY A 288 -0.04 10.36 -21.80
CA GLY A 288 0.77 9.25 -22.29
C GLY A 288 2.27 9.49 -22.27
N ASN A 289 2.76 10.73 -22.45
CA ASN A 289 4.21 10.99 -22.69
C ASN A 289 4.73 12.31 -22.09
N TRP A 290 4.17 12.80 -20.98
CA TRP A 290 4.54 14.14 -20.45
C TRP A 290 5.98 14.21 -19.88
N TRP A 291 6.51 13.11 -19.33
CA TRP A 291 7.89 13.02 -18.84
C TRP A 291 8.93 13.03 -19.98
N GLU A 292 8.56 12.63 -21.20
CA GLU A 292 9.46 12.63 -22.37
C GLU A 292 9.69 14.04 -22.95
N LYS A 293 8.80 15.00 -22.65
CA LYS A 293 8.83 16.35 -23.22
C LYS A 293 9.50 17.40 -22.34
N GLY A 294 10.01 17.03 -21.16
CA GLY A 294 10.65 17.99 -20.23
C GLY A 294 9.73 19.11 -19.74
N LEU A 295 8.42 18.96 -19.91
CA LEU A 295 7.42 19.93 -19.46
C LEU A 295 7.26 19.78 -17.95
N ARG A 296 7.62 20.82 -17.19
CA ARG A 296 7.33 20.87 -15.75
C ARG A 296 5.81 20.86 -15.57
N ARG A 297 5.32 19.91 -14.78
CA ARG A 297 3.91 19.85 -14.36
C ARG A 297 3.64 21.11 -13.54
N VAL A 298 2.80 22.00 -14.06
CA VAL A 298 2.30 23.15 -13.29
C VAL A 298 1.20 22.59 -12.38
N ASP A 299 1.47 22.57 -11.08
CA ASP A 299 0.46 22.23 -10.08
C ASP A 299 -0.45 23.45 -9.90
N PRO A 300 -1.76 23.35 -10.19
CA PRO A 300 -2.65 24.51 -10.07
C PRO A 300 -2.82 24.98 -8.63
N TYR A 301 -2.33 24.20 -7.65
CA TYR A 301 -2.31 24.51 -6.22
C TYR A 301 -0.94 24.97 -5.71
N ASP A 302 0.02 25.27 -6.59
CA ASP A 302 1.34 25.74 -6.19
C ASP A 302 1.26 26.98 -5.28
N GLY A 303 1.98 26.97 -4.16
CA GLY A 303 1.97 28.01 -3.15
C GLY A 303 0.67 28.14 -2.33
N LEU A 304 -0.25 27.18 -2.43
CA LEU A 304 -1.38 27.06 -1.50
C LEU A 304 -0.90 26.46 -0.17
N GLU A 305 -1.25 27.15 0.90
CA GLU A 305 -0.98 26.79 2.29
C GLU A 305 -2.32 26.58 3.01
N LEU A 306 -2.45 25.44 3.71
CA LEU A 306 -3.66 25.09 4.46
C LEU A 306 -3.31 24.66 5.88
N ASP A 307 -3.93 25.26 6.89
CA ASP A 307 -3.89 24.84 8.29
C ASP A 307 -5.28 24.33 8.72
N ILE A 308 -5.35 23.17 9.35
CA ILE A 308 -6.59 22.59 9.88
C ILE A 308 -6.54 22.67 11.40
N PHE A 309 -7.60 23.21 12.01
CA PHE A 309 -7.71 23.34 13.46
C PHE A 309 -8.93 22.60 13.98
N PHE A 310 -8.72 21.78 15.00
CA PHE A 310 -9.79 21.13 15.74
C PHE A 310 -10.18 21.95 16.98
N PRO A 311 -11.43 21.83 17.46
CA PRO A 311 -11.91 22.58 18.62
C PRO A 311 -11.20 22.24 19.93
N ASP A 312 -10.59 21.06 19.99
CA ASP A 312 -9.79 20.59 21.14
C ASP A 312 -8.37 21.19 21.17
N GLY A 313 -8.03 22.07 20.22
CA GLY A 313 -6.75 22.77 20.16
C GLY A 313 -5.70 22.09 19.27
N ARG A 314 -5.96 20.86 18.80
CA ARG A 314 -5.07 20.17 17.85
C ARG A 314 -5.12 20.85 16.49
N PHE A 315 -4.01 20.80 15.74
CA PHE A 315 -3.93 21.42 14.42
C PHE A 315 -2.89 20.77 13.51
N SER A 316 -3.08 20.87 12.19
CA SER A 316 -2.26 20.18 11.18
C SER A 316 -0.97 20.89 10.81
N GLY A 317 -0.94 22.20 11.07
CA GLY A 317 0.07 23.06 10.49
C GLY A 317 -0.05 23.33 9.01
N VAL A 318 0.89 24.13 8.51
CA VAL A 318 0.90 24.65 7.14
C VAL A 318 1.16 23.48 6.21
N ILE A 319 0.11 23.03 5.54
CA ILE A 319 0.17 22.04 4.48
C ILE A 319 0.51 22.82 3.21
N GLU A 320 1.79 22.81 2.83
CA GLU A 320 2.23 23.34 1.54
C GLU A 320 2.02 22.28 0.46
N SER A 321 1.38 22.65 -0.65
CA SER A 321 1.50 21.86 -1.88
C SER A 321 2.89 22.13 -2.50
N PRO A 322 3.89 21.21 -2.55
CA PRO A 322 3.94 19.78 -2.20
C PRO A 322 5.03 19.43 -1.15
N ASN A 323 5.14 20.16 -0.05
CA ASN A 323 6.14 19.92 0.99
C ASN A 323 5.53 19.42 2.30
N TYR A 324 6.16 18.37 2.81
CA TYR A 324 5.82 17.71 4.05
C TYR A 324 6.24 18.58 5.24
N SER A 325 5.31 18.84 6.17
CA SER A 325 5.62 19.44 7.47
C SER A 325 5.60 18.34 8.55
N GLN A 326 6.62 18.30 9.39
CA GLN A 326 6.78 17.40 10.54
C GLN A 326 6.38 18.10 11.86
N GLU A 327 6.03 17.29 12.88
CA GLU A 327 5.82 17.64 14.31
C GLU A 327 4.43 18.16 14.78
N ARG A 328 3.29 17.50 14.50
CA ARG A 328 1.97 17.97 15.02
C ARG A 328 0.94 16.89 15.36
N ASP A 329 -0.02 17.24 16.22
CA ASP A 329 -1.12 16.38 16.72
C ASP A 329 -2.20 16.03 15.69
N VAL A 330 -2.25 16.77 14.58
CA VAL A 330 -3.05 16.43 13.39
C VAL A 330 -2.07 16.25 12.24
N VAL A 331 -2.17 15.15 11.53
CA VAL A 331 -1.39 14.87 10.33
C VAL A 331 -2.30 15.04 9.13
N ALA A 332 -1.83 15.79 8.14
CA ALA A 332 -2.57 15.99 6.90
C ALA A 332 -1.67 15.73 5.69
N HIS A 333 -2.17 14.94 4.74
CA HIS A 333 -1.38 14.43 3.63
C HIS A 333 -2.15 14.57 2.32
N ARG A 334 -1.51 15.12 1.29
CA ARG A 334 -2.07 15.14 -0.05
C ARG A 334 -2.07 13.74 -0.65
N PHE A 335 -3.17 13.37 -1.30
CA PHE A 335 -3.27 12.15 -2.09
C PHE A 335 -4.01 12.42 -3.42
N SER A 336 -4.27 11.39 -4.22
CA SER A 336 -4.98 11.53 -5.49
C SER A 336 -6.04 10.43 -5.64
N ARG A 337 -7.26 10.80 -6.02
CA ARG A 337 -8.32 9.86 -6.41
C ARG A 337 -8.45 9.77 -7.93
N PRO A 338 -8.77 8.60 -8.51
CA PRO A 338 -9.20 8.49 -9.90
C PRO A 338 -10.57 9.17 -10.14
N PRO A 339 -10.81 9.77 -11.32
CA PRO A 339 -9.83 10.07 -12.36
C PRO A 339 -8.81 11.10 -11.88
N LYS A 340 -7.53 10.92 -12.24
CA LYS A 340 -6.47 11.85 -11.83
C LYS A 340 -6.60 13.17 -12.59
N ASP A 341 -7.33 14.12 -12.02
CA ASP A 341 -7.38 15.51 -12.49
C ASP A 341 -6.36 16.36 -11.72
N PRO A 342 -5.41 17.05 -12.36
CA PRO A 342 -4.51 17.97 -11.67
C PRO A 342 -5.25 19.10 -10.93
N TYR A 343 -6.49 19.41 -11.33
CA TYR A 343 -7.35 20.40 -10.66
C TYR A 343 -8.15 19.81 -9.50
N ASP A 344 -7.93 18.55 -9.13
CA ASP A 344 -8.43 17.98 -7.87
C ASP A 344 -7.33 17.93 -6.82
N LEU A 345 -7.58 18.57 -5.68
CA LEU A 345 -6.74 18.46 -4.50
C LEU A 345 -7.46 17.66 -3.43
N TRP A 346 -6.92 16.48 -3.12
CA TRP A 346 -7.41 15.63 -2.03
C TRP A 346 -6.42 15.66 -0.88
N LEU A 347 -6.92 15.93 0.33
CA LEU A 347 -6.17 15.84 1.58
C LEU A 347 -6.78 14.78 2.49
N PHE A 348 -5.95 13.90 3.06
CA PHE A 348 -6.35 13.05 4.17
C PHE A 348 -5.88 13.69 5.47
N VAL A 349 -6.73 13.73 6.49
CA VAL A 349 -6.52 14.49 7.73
C VAL A 349 -6.83 13.57 8.90
N MET A 350 -5.86 13.34 9.77
CA MET A 350 -6.00 12.44 10.90
C MET A 350 -5.43 13.05 12.18
N PRO A 351 -5.91 12.61 13.36
CA PRO A 351 -7.06 11.72 13.56
C PRO A 351 -8.40 12.48 13.37
N TYR A 352 -9.54 11.84 13.61
CA TYR A 352 -10.85 12.51 13.60
C TYR A 352 -10.90 13.72 14.56
N PRO A 353 -11.63 14.79 14.20
CA PRO A 353 -11.95 15.84 15.15
C PRO A 353 -12.85 15.27 16.27
N THR A 354 -12.64 15.72 17.50
CA THR A 354 -13.42 15.27 18.68
C THR A 354 -14.86 15.77 18.66
N LEU A 355 -15.14 16.81 17.89
CA LEU A 355 -16.46 17.37 17.64
C LEU A 355 -16.71 17.37 16.12
N PRO A 356 -17.96 17.37 15.65
CA PRO A 356 -18.30 17.39 14.22
C PRO A 356 -18.09 18.79 13.61
N GLN A 357 -16.98 19.44 13.95
CA GLN A 357 -16.60 20.74 13.43
C GLN A 357 -15.07 20.86 13.46
N PHE A 358 -14.53 21.59 12.49
CA PHE A 358 -13.14 22.03 12.45
C PHE A 358 -13.08 23.36 11.72
N SER A 359 -11.90 23.97 11.61
CA SER A 359 -11.73 25.13 10.74
C SER A 359 -10.51 24.99 9.86
N ILE A 360 -10.62 25.46 8.63
CA ILE A 360 -9.52 25.54 7.67
C ILE A 360 -9.06 26.99 7.61
N GLU A 361 -7.79 27.24 7.85
CA GLU A 361 -7.16 28.51 7.56
C GLU A 361 -6.30 28.34 6.31
N LEU A 362 -6.39 29.28 5.37
CA LEU A 362 -5.71 29.18 4.10
C LEU A 362 -4.99 30.47 3.75
N SER A 363 -3.81 30.32 3.14
CA SER A 363 -3.02 31.38 2.53
C SER A 363 -2.62 30.94 1.12
N TRP A 364 -2.63 31.88 0.18
CA TRP A 364 -2.24 31.60 -1.20
C TRP A 364 -1.67 32.86 -1.86
N ALA A 365 -0.42 33.17 -1.51
CA ALA A 365 0.22 34.42 -1.89
C ALA A 365 0.28 34.64 -3.42
N ILE A 366 0.50 33.56 -4.18
CA ILE A 366 0.54 33.59 -5.65
C ILE A 366 -0.81 34.04 -6.26
N LYS A 367 -1.92 33.76 -5.56
CA LYS A 367 -3.28 34.17 -5.93
C LYS A 367 -3.76 35.40 -5.15
N GLY A 368 -2.87 36.12 -4.47
CA GLY A 368 -3.18 37.34 -3.73
C GLY A 368 -3.96 37.12 -2.42
N ILE A 369 -4.02 35.89 -1.91
CA ILE A 369 -4.75 35.55 -0.69
C ILE A 369 -3.76 35.52 0.48
N SER A 370 -3.92 36.45 1.43
CA SER A 370 -2.98 36.62 2.54
C SER A 370 -3.21 35.61 3.67
N LYS A 371 -4.42 35.54 4.23
CA LYS A 371 -4.83 34.54 5.23
C LYS A 371 -6.34 34.63 5.49
N SER A 372 -7.07 33.53 5.37
CA SER A 372 -8.52 33.47 5.61
C SER A 372 -8.91 32.20 6.34
N ARG A 373 -9.79 32.27 7.34
CA ARG A 373 -10.22 31.13 8.16
C ARG A 373 -11.70 30.83 8.00
N PHE A 374 -12.01 29.55 7.78
CA PHE A 374 -13.33 29.03 7.43
C PHE A 374 -13.77 27.98 8.45
N PRO A 375 -14.85 28.22 9.20
CA PRO A 375 -15.43 27.17 10.04
C PRO A 375 -16.17 26.15 9.17
N ILE A 376 -15.90 24.88 9.41
CA ILE A 376 -16.50 23.74 8.73
C ILE A 376 -17.32 22.98 9.77
N ASN A 377 -18.63 22.91 9.54
CA ASN A 377 -19.53 22.09 10.34
C ASN A 377 -19.85 20.84 9.53
N LEU A 378 -19.72 19.69 10.18
CA LEU A 378 -20.01 18.39 9.59
C LEU A 378 -21.42 17.98 10.01
N SER A 379 -22.15 17.39 9.08
CA SER A 379 -23.34 16.61 9.44
C SER A 379 -22.92 15.48 10.39
N ALA A 380 -23.85 15.05 11.26
CA ALA A 380 -23.55 14.10 12.34
C ALA A 380 -22.79 12.87 11.80
N ILE A 381 -21.55 12.70 12.28
CA ILE A 381 -20.63 11.60 11.95
C ILE A 381 -21.16 10.26 12.45
#